data_AF-S8CRY0-F1
#
_entry.id   AF-S8CRY0-F1
#
_cell.length_a   1.000
_cell.length_b   1.000
_cell.length_c   1.000
_cell.angle_alpha   90.00
_cell.angle_beta   90.00
_cell.angle_gamma   90.00
#
_symmetry.space_group_name_H-M   'P 1'
#
loop_
_entity.id
_entity.type
_entity.pdbx_description
1 polymer ?
#
loop_
_entity_poly.entity_id
_entity_poly.type
_entity_poly.pdbx_seq_one_letter_code
_entity_poly.pdbx_strand_id
1 'polypeptide(L)'
;LQLLVCTSTLAWGVNLPAHLVVIKGTEYYDAKSKRYVDFPITDILQMMGRAGRPQYDQHGKAVILVHEPKKSFYKKFLYEPFPVESSLREQLHDHINAEIVSGTICHKEDAVHYLTWTYLFRRLVVNPAYYGLEHTDPENISSYLSSLSINVFEDLEDGGCIKVDGDGVEPTMLGSIASLYYLKYTTLSMFASKIEANTSLEGFLQILSEASEYDELPVRHNEENYNAELSAKLPYAVDKNLLDDPHVKANLLFQAHFSRVELPITDYVTDLKSVLDQSVRIIQAMIDLCANSGWLSSTLTCMRLLQMVMQGLWYDGNDSSLRMLTCLNKDISSKLNQRGVSTILQLLDLHPATAEKLFGVGSRLQEEVQRFPSIEVQSRVEKQNEGDDLRVWISLKNVNGSKRASGSKAYTPRYPKVKEEGWWLVVGNRRSSELYAFKRVSFRDVARVKMDVRIPSNHAHQAKLKIEDAELVVVSDCYLGYELAYPL
;
A
#
# COMPACT_ATOMS: atom_id res chain seq x y z
N LEU A 1 34.13 -16.75 15.76
CA LEU A 1 33.98 -17.07 14.32
C LEU A 1 35.09 -16.33 13.56
N GLN A 2 35.82 -16.97 12.63
CA GLN A 2 36.89 -16.31 11.85
C GLN A 2 36.46 -15.96 10.41
N LEU A 3 35.45 -16.65 9.87
CA LEU A 3 34.93 -16.45 8.52
C LEU A 3 33.40 -16.32 8.59
N LEU A 4 32.87 -15.34 7.87
CA LEU A 4 31.44 -15.10 7.70
C LEU A 4 31.15 -14.97 6.21
N VAL A 5 30.16 -15.70 5.71
CA VAL A 5 29.63 -15.55 4.35
C VAL A 5 28.28 -14.84 4.47
N CYS A 6 28.09 -13.77 3.70
CA CYS A 6 26.87 -12.96 3.73
C CYS A 6 26.40 -12.60 2.31
N THR A 7 25.12 -12.30 2.18
CA THR A 7 24.53 -11.75 0.95
C THR A 7 24.94 -10.29 0.75
N SER A 8 24.81 -9.78 -0.48
CA SER A 8 25.14 -8.39 -0.83
C SER A 8 24.36 -7.36 -0.02
N THR A 9 23.10 -7.64 0.30
CA THR A 9 22.21 -6.77 1.08
C THR A 9 22.72 -6.48 2.50
N LEU A 10 23.54 -7.36 3.07
CA LEU A 10 24.12 -7.17 4.40
C LEU A 10 25.17 -6.06 4.45
N ALA A 11 25.70 -5.64 3.29
CA ALA A 11 26.66 -4.56 3.18
C ALA A 11 26.16 -3.25 3.81
N TRP A 12 24.84 -3.00 3.76
CA TRP A 12 24.20 -1.83 4.37
C TRP A 12 23.64 -2.10 5.77
N GLY A 13 23.16 -3.33 6.03
CA GLY A 13 22.32 -3.62 7.19
C GLY A 13 23.03 -3.84 8.52
N VAL A 14 24.32 -4.20 8.55
CA VAL A 14 25.00 -4.55 9.81
C VAL A 14 26.43 -4.00 9.85
N ASN A 15 26.82 -3.43 10.99
CA ASN A 15 28.17 -2.95 11.24
C ASN A 15 29.09 -4.07 11.72
N LEU A 16 29.58 -4.90 10.79
CA LEU A 16 30.55 -5.97 11.06
C LEU A 16 31.87 -5.70 10.32
N PRO A 17 32.82 -4.98 10.94
CA PRO A 17 34.12 -4.74 10.32
C PRO A 17 34.98 -6.02 10.35
N ALA A 18 35.70 -6.28 9.27
CA ALA A 18 36.54 -7.46 9.09
C ALA A 18 37.96 -7.07 8.66
N HIS A 19 38.97 -7.90 8.98
CA HIS A 19 40.34 -7.66 8.51
C HIS A 19 40.47 -7.83 6.99
N LEU A 20 39.85 -8.89 6.46
CA LEU A 20 39.81 -9.22 5.05
C LEU A 20 38.35 -9.32 4.60
N VAL A 21 38.01 -8.58 3.54
CA VAL A 21 36.73 -8.73 2.82
C VAL A 21 37.01 -9.29 1.44
N VAL A 22 36.29 -10.34 1.06
CA VAL A 22 36.36 -10.93 -0.29
C VAL A 22 35.00 -10.74 -0.96
N ILE A 23 34.97 -9.94 -2.02
CA ILE A 23 33.79 -9.74 -2.86
C ILE A 23 33.88 -10.76 -4.00
N LYS A 24 33.01 -11.78 -3.94
CA LYS A 24 32.98 -12.86 -4.93
C LYS A 24 31.91 -12.56 -6.00
N GLY A 25 32.35 -12.04 -7.14
CA GLY A 25 31.46 -11.64 -8.24
C GLY A 25 30.92 -10.22 -8.04
N THR A 26 30.80 -9.48 -9.14
CA THR A 26 30.32 -8.09 -9.15
C THR A 26 29.04 -7.92 -9.94
N GLU A 27 28.35 -9.03 -10.20
CA GLU A 27 27.12 -9.08 -10.99
C GLU A 27 26.04 -9.84 -10.21
N TYR A 28 24.79 -9.48 -10.45
CA TYR A 28 23.62 -10.23 -9.99
C TYR A 28 22.67 -10.48 -11.15
N TYR A 29 21.87 -11.53 -11.06
CA TYR A 29 20.87 -11.83 -12.08
C TYR A 29 19.66 -10.91 -11.88
N ASP A 30 19.37 -10.09 -12.89
CA ASP A 30 18.14 -9.30 -12.96
C ASP A 30 17.11 -10.04 -13.80
N ALA A 31 16.00 -10.44 -13.16
CA ALA A 31 14.95 -11.17 -13.83
C ALA A 31 14.17 -10.32 -14.84
N LYS A 32 14.06 -9.00 -14.62
CA LYS A 32 13.37 -8.10 -15.56
C LYS A 32 14.05 -8.11 -16.93
N SER A 33 15.37 -7.95 -16.94
CA SER A 33 16.16 -7.98 -18.17
C SER A 33 16.68 -9.36 -18.55
N LYS A 34 16.37 -10.41 -17.76
CA LYS A 34 16.80 -11.81 -17.94
C LYS A 34 18.30 -11.96 -18.17
N ARG A 35 19.10 -11.13 -17.51
CA ARG A 35 20.56 -11.08 -17.69
C ARG A 35 21.26 -10.71 -16.39
N TYR A 36 22.56 -10.98 -16.34
CA TYR A 36 23.41 -10.48 -15.28
C TYR A 36 23.69 -8.99 -15.49
N VAL A 37 23.42 -8.21 -14.45
CA VAL A 37 23.70 -6.77 -14.39
C VAL A 37 24.73 -6.51 -13.29
N ASP A 38 25.50 -5.45 -13.48
CA ASP A 38 26.52 -5.06 -12.51
C ASP A 38 25.92 -4.52 -11.22
N PHE A 39 26.55 -4.83 -10.10
CA PHE A 39 26.24 -4.12 -8.86
C PHE A 39 26.56 -2.63 -9.01
N PRO A 40 25.73 -1.75 -8.45
CA PRO A 40 26.09 -0.35 -8.29
C PRO A 40 27.45 -0.22 -7.62
N ILE A 41 28.31 0.66 -8.14
CA ILE A 41 29.66 0.84 -7.60
C ILE A 41 29.64 1.22 -6.10
N THR A 42 28.60 1.92 -5.66
CA THR A 42 28.35 2.28 -4.26
C THR A 42 28.22 1.05 -3.37
N ASP A 43 27.58 -0.02 -3.85
CA ASP A 43 27.45 -1.27 -3.08
C ASP A 43 28.80 -1.97 -2.96
N ILE A 44 29.59 -1.99 -4.03
CA ILE A 44 30.94 -2.54 -4.03
C ILE A 44 31.86 -1.74 -3.08
N LEU A 45 31.79 -0.41 -3.13
CA LEU A 45 32.52 0.48 -2.22
C LEU A 45 32.08 0.26 -0.77
N GLN A 46 30.79 0.05 -0.52
CA GLN A 46 30.26 -0.23 0.81
C GLN A 46 30.71 -1.59 1.35
N MET A 47 30.70 -2.63 0.51
CA MET A 47 31.26 -3.94 0.85
C MET A 47 32.75 -3.84 1.17
N MET A 48 33.52 -3.16 0.32
CA MET A 48 34.94 -2.90 0.53
C MET A 48 35.19 -2.11 1.82
N GLY A 49 34.34 -1.13 2.14
CA GLY A 49 34.42 -0.31 3.36
C GLY A 49 34.25 -1.09 4.66
N ARG A 50 33.79 -2.35 4.60
CA ARG A 50 33.81 -3.26 5.76
C ARG A 50 35.21 -3.81 6.06
N ALA A 51 36.18 -3.67 5.14
CA ALA A 51 37.56 -4.05 5.36
C ALA A 51 38.29 -2.99 6.19
N GLY A 52 38.73 -3.38 7.37
CA GLY A 52 39.44 -2.53 8.32
C GLY A 52 38.75 -2.53 9.68
N ARG A 53 39.53 -2.78 10.73
CA ARG A 53 39.07 -2.74 12.11
C ARG A 53 39.87 -1.66 12.84
N PRO A 54 39.34 -0.42 12.92
CA PRO A 54 39.96 0.63 13.71
C PRO A 54 40.27 0.11 15.12
N GLN A 55 41.41 0.48 15.69
CA GLN A 55 41.93 0.03 17.00
C GLN A 55 42.55 -1.39 17.05
N TYR A 56 42.25 -2.27 16.10
CA TYR A 56 42.76 -3.66 16.11
C TYR A 56 43.82 -3.90 15.05
N ASP A 57 43.59 -3.42 13.83
CA ASP A 57 44.47 -3.66 12.68
C ASP A 57 45.08 -2.36 12.18
N GLN A 58 46.34 -2.43 11.69
CA GLN A 58 47.02 -1.32 11.01
C GLN A 58 46.59 -1.16 9.55
N HIS A 59 46.02 -2.21 8.96
CA HIS A 59 45.57 -2.23 7.57
C HIS A 59 44.36 -3.16 7.42
N GLY A 60 43.43 -2.78 6.53
CA GLY A 60 42.37 -3.65 6.02
C GLY A 60 42.72 -4.13 4.61
N LYS A 61 42.31 -5.34 4.26
CA LYS A 61 42.49 -5.90 2.91
C LYS A 61 41.13 -6.16 2.28
N ALA A 62 40.97 -5.77 1.02
CA ALA A 62 39.81 -6.12 0.22
C ALA A 62 40.27 -6.82 -1.06
N VAL A 63 39.60 -7.92 -1.41
CA VAL A 63 39.84 -8.68 -2.63
C VAL A 63 38.54 -8.71 -3.43
N ILE A 64 38.57 -8.17 -4.65
CA ILE A 64 37.41 -8.14 -5.53
C ILE A 64 37.67 -9.12 -6.67
N LEU A 65 36.85 -10.16 -6.73
CA LEU A 65 36.87 -11.16 -7.79
C LEU A 65 35.88 -10.72 -8.86
N VAL A 66 36.40 -10.26 -10.01
CA VAL A 66 35.63 -9.65 -11.09
C VAL A 66 36.00 -10.28 -12.44
N HIS A 67 35.05 -10.26 -13.37
CA HIS A 67 35.29 -10.64 -14.76
C HIS A 67 36.35 -9.74 -15.40
N GLU A 68 37.30 -10.33 -16.14
CA GLU A 68 38.51 -9.66 -16.62
C GLU A 68 38.28 -8.34 -17.38
N PRO A 69 37.30 -8.23 -18.32
CA PRO A 69 37.01 -6.98 -19.03
C PRO A 69 36.64 -5.81 -18.11
N LYS A 70 36.03 -6.09 -16.95
CA LYS A 70 35.57 -5.06 -15.99
C LYS A 70 36.65 -4.67 -14.98
N LYS A 71 37.78 -5.38 -14.94
CA LYS A 71 38.88 -5.10 -14.00
C LYS A 71 39.38 -3.66 -14.09
N SER A 72 39.53 -3.13 -15.31
CA SER A 72 40.00 -1.76 -15.54
C SER A 72 39.01 -0.71 -15.03
N PHE A 73 37.71 -0.98 -15.19
CA PHE A 73 36.63 -0.12 -14.69
C PHE A 73 36.70 0.00 -13.15
N TYR A 74 36.71 -1.12 -12.43
CA TYR A 74 36.81 -1.10 -10.97
C TYR A 74 38.14 -0.52 -10.50
N LYS A 75 39.27 -0.86 -11.14
CA LYS A 75 40.56 -0.28 -10.78
C LYS A 75 40.55 1.25 -10.86
N LYS A 76 39.89 1.84 -11.86
CA LYS A 76 39.79 3.30 -11.98
C LYS A 76 38.93 3.89 -10.85
N PHE A 77 37.69 3.43 -10.71
CA PHE A 77 36.70 4.03 -9.80
C PHE A 77 36.86 3.67 -8.31
N LEU A 78 37.79 2.78 -7.98
CA LEU A 78 38.19 2.55 -6.58
C LEU A 78 39.20 3.59 -6.08
N TYR A 79 39.98 4.20 -6.99
CA TYR A 79 41.00 5.20 -6.64
C TYR A 79 40.63 6.62 -7.08
N GLU A 80 39.74 6.76 -8.06
CA GLU A 80 39.17 8.03 -8.49
C GLU A 80 37.74 8.18 -7.98
N PRO A 81 37.31 9.39 -7.58
CA PRO A 81 35.93 9.63 -7.18
C PRO A 81 34.96 9.35 -8.33
N PHE A 82 33.86 8.66 -8.04
CA PHE A 82 32.83 8.34 -9.03
C PHE A 82 31.98 9.58 -9.35
N PRO A 83 31.76 9.93 -10.64
CA PRO A 83 30.90 11.04 -11.01
C PRO A 83 29.44 10.73 -10.66
N VAL A 84 28.77 11.65 -9.97
CA VAL A 84 27.36 11.53 -9.61
C VAL A 84 26.53 12.40 -10.55
N GLU A 85 25.53 11.78 -11.18
CA GLU A 85 24.56 12.44 -12.06
C GLU A 85 23.16 12.37 -11.44
N SER A 86 22.27 13.28 -11.83
CA SER A 86 20.87 13.24 -11.41
C SER A 86 20.03 12.29 -12.28
N SER A 87 19.21 11.44 -11.65
CA SER A 87 18.16 10.63 -12.30
C SER A 87 16.75 11.19 -12.08
N LEU A 88 16.62 12.47 -11.68
CA LEU A 88 15.32 13.07 -11.35
C LEU A 88 14.33 13.01 -12.52
N ARG A 89 14.81 13.02 -13.75
CA ARG A 89 13.99 12.94 -14.97
C ARG A 89 13.04 11.74 -14.98
N GLU A 90 13.45 10.60 -14.43
CA GLU A 90 12.67 9.35 -14.45
C GLU A 90 11.52 9.34 -13.45
N GLN A 91 11.56 10.20 -12.42
CA GLN A 91 10.57 10.27 -11.33
C GLN A 91 9.92 11.66 -11.25
N LEU A 92 10.07 12.47 -12.29
CA LEU A 92 9.70 13.89 -12.25
C LEU A 92 8.19 14.09 -12.13
N HIS A 93 7.39 13.23 -12.75
CA HIS A 93 5.92 13.29 -12.74
C HIS A 93 5.34 13.30 -11.33
N ASP A 94 5.79 12.37 -10.48
CA ASP A 94 5.27 12.25 -9.11
C ASP A 94 5.63 13.46 -8.24
N HIS A 95 6.84 14.01 -8.43
CA HIS A 95 7.28 15.22 -7.73
C HIS A 95 6.50 16.45 -8.17
N ILE A 96 6.33 16.66 -9.47
CA ILE A 96 5.56 17.80 -10.02
C ILE A 96 4.10 17.70 -9.58
N ASN A 97 3.48 16.52 -9.66
CA ASN A 97 2.11 16.31 -9.15
C ASN A 97 2.00 16.65 -7.65
N ALA A 98 2.95 16.22 -6.83
CA ALA A 98 2.96 16.53 -5.40
C ALA A 98 3.09 18.04 -5.13
N GLU A 99 3.90 18.76 -5.91
CA GLU A 99 4.09 20.20 -5.77
C GLU A 99 2.93 21.05 -6.31
N ILE A 100 2.18 20.54 -7.29
CA ILE A 100 0.91 21.13 -7.71
C ILE A 100 -0.13 20.97 -6.59
N VAL A 101 -0.22 19.78 -5.98
CA VAL A 101 -1.12 19.53 -4.85
C VAL A 101 -0.74 20.36 -3.62
N SER A 102 0.56 20.63 -3.40
CA SER A 102 1.04 21.48 -2.31
C SER A 102 0.74 22.98 -2.54
N GLY A 103 0.45 23.37 -3.78
CA GLY A 103 0.26 24.76 -4.19
C GLY A 103 1.57 25.51 -4.42
N THR A 104 2.69 24.81 -4.55
CA THR A 104 4.00 25.41 -4.90
C THR A 104 4.08 25.70 -6.40
N ILE A 105 3.50 24.83 -7.23
CA ILE A 105 3.40 25.01 -8.69
C ILE A 105 1.94 25.30 -9.03
N CYS A 106 1.65 26.55 -9.38
CA CYS A 106 0.31 26.97 -9.80
C CYS A 106 0.26 27.32 -11.30
N HIS A 107 1.41 27.66 -11.89
CA HIS A 107 1.53 28.00 -13.30
C HIS A 107 2.67 27.22 -13.97
N LYS A 108 2.64 27.12 -15.31
CA LYS A 108 3.68 26.43 -16.08
C LYS A 108 5.10 26.98 -15.84
N GLU A 109 5.22 28.29 -15.63
CA GLU A 109 6.49 28.96 -15.33
C GLU A 109 7.07 28.53 -13.97
N ASP A 110 6.20 28.26 -12.98
CA ASP A 110 6.61 27.83 -11.65
C ASP A 110 7.34 26.49 -11.69
N ALA A 111 6.97 25.59 -12.61
CA ALA A 111 7.65 24.30 -12.78
C ALA A 111 9.07 24.46 -13.33
N VAL A 112 9.27 25.36 -14.31
CA VAL A 112 10.62 25.67 -14.80
C VAL A 112 11.45 26.27 -13.67
N HIS A 113 10.87 27.20 -12.90
CA HIS A 113 11.53 27.75 -11.73
C HIS A 113 11.89 26.65 -10.72
N TYR A 114 10.95 25.76 -10.36
CA TYR A 114 11.20 24.62 -9.46
C TYR A 114 12.39 23.76 -9.92
N LEU A 115 12.47 23.43 -11.21
CA LEU A 115 13.57 22.66 -11.77
C LEU A 115 14.93 23.33 -11.58
N THR A 116 15.01 24.67 -11.56
CA THR A 116 16.29 25.38 -11.32
C THR A 116 16.88 25.15 -9.92
N TRP A 117 16.07 24.75 -8.94
CA TRP A 117 16.52 24.46 -7.58
C TRP A 117 17.08 23.04 -7.43
N THR A 118 16.96 22.21 -8.46
CA THR A 118 17.30 20.79 -8.39
C THR A 118 18.78 20.52 -8.71
N TYR A 119 19.27 19.36 -8.27
CA TYR A 119 20.60 18.88 -8.66
C TYR A 119 20.70 18.60 -10.17
N LEU A 120 19.57 18.26 -10.82
CA LEU A 120 19.49 18.09 -12.27
C LEU A 120 19.96 19.34 -13.00
N PHE A 121 19.46 20.52 -12.62
CA PHE A 121 19.88 21.79 -13.23
C PHE A 121 21.38 22.03 -13.09
N ARG A 122 21.96 21.76 -11.92
CA ARG A 122 23.40 21.89 -11.68
C ARG A 122 24.22 20.96 -12.59
N ARG A 123 23.78 19.72 -12.78
CA ARG A 123 24.47 18.73 -13.61
C ARG A 123 24.29 18.95 -15.11
N LEU A 124 23.15 19.50 -15.51
CA LEU A 124 22.84 19.79 -16.90
C LEU A 124 23.82 20.79 -17.53
N VAL A 125 24.31 21.77 -16.76
CA VAL A 125 25.34 22.73 -17.20
C VAL A 125 26.73 22.09 -17.30
N VAL A 126 27.04 21.11 -16.44
CA VAL A 126 28.38 20.50 -16.34
C VAL A 126 28.57 19.34 -17.32
N ASN A 127 27.53 18.53 -17.54
CA ASN A 127 27.56 17.34 -18.39
C ASN A 127 26.29 17.24 -19.24
N PRO A 128 26.08 18.16 -20.20
CA PRO A 128 24.85 18.22 -21.01
C PRO A 128 24.65 16.97 -21.87
N ALA A 129 25.74 16.37 -22.37
CA ALA A 129 25.70 15.19 -23.24
C ALA A 129 25.07 13.98 -22.55
N TYR A 130 25.21 13.85 -21.23
CA TYR A 130 24.55 12.79 -20.46
C TYR A 130 23.01 12.90 -20.50
N TYR A 131 22.50 14.12 -20.56
CA TYR A 131 21.06 14.42 -20.59
C TYR A 131 20.50 14.53 -22.02
N GLY A 132 21.35 14.36 -23.04
CA GLY A 132 20.97 14.49 -24.45
C GLY A 132 20.94 15.93 -24.96
N LEU A 133 21.65 16.86 -24.31
CA LEU A 133 21.85 18.22 -24.80
C LEU A 133 23.20 18.37 -25.53
N GLU A 134 23.18 19.00 -26.70
CA GLU A 134 24.38 19.25 -27.50
C GLU A 134 25.11 20.55 -27.12
N HIS A 135 24.35 21.56 -26.68
CA HIS A 135 24.87 22.90 -26.39
C HIS A 135 24.40 23.41 -25.02
N THR A 136 25.29 24.13 -24.32
CA THR A 136 25.05 24.69 -22.98
C THR A 136 24.61 26.15 -22.99
N ASP A 137 24.19 26.67 -24.14
CA ASP A 137 23.72 28.06 -24.21
C ASP A 137 22.49 28.24 -23.30
N PRO A 138 22.35 29.38 -22.62
CA PRO A 138 21.23 29.61 -21.70
C PRO A 138 19.85 29.40 -22.36
N GLU A 139 19.72 29.73 -23.65
CA GLU A 139 18.51 29.51 -24.44
C GLU A 139 18.18 28.02 -24.60
N ASN A 140 19.19 27.19 -24.92
CA ASN A 140 19.02 25.75 -25.08
C ASN A 140 18.64 25.07 -23.76
N ILE A 141 19.26 25.50 -22.65
CA ILE A 141 18.92 25.00 -21.31
C ILE A 141 17.48 25.36 -20.94
N SER A 142 17.08 26.62 -21.14
CA SER A 142 15.73 27.08 -20.86
C SER A 142 14.69 26.34 -21.72
N SER A 143 14.99 26.15 -23.01
CA SER A 143 14.15 25.38 -23.93
C SER A 143 14.00 23.94 -23.47
N TYR A 144 15.10 23.29 -23.05
CA TYR A 144 15.05 21.91 -22.56
C TYR A 144 14.20 21.77 -21.29
N LEU A 145 14.40 22.66 -20.30
CA LEU A 145 13.59 22.63 -19.06
C LEU A 145 12.11 22.89 -19.36
N SER A 146 11.82 23.80 -20.28
CA SER A 146 10.45 24.09 -20.71
C SER A 146 9.81 22.89 -21.39
N SER A 147 10.50 22.26 -22.35
CA SER A 147 10.03 21.02 -22.99
C SER A 147 9.84 19.89 -22.00
N LEU A 148 10.76 19.74 -21.04
CA LEU A 148 10.65 18.71 -20.00
C LEU A 148 9.41 18.94 -19.11
N SER A 149 9.18 20.16 -18.66
CA SER A 149 7.99 20.50 -17.86
C SER A 149 6.70 20.31 -18.64
N ILE A 150 6.66 20.73 -19.92
CA ILE A 150 5.48 20.56 -20.78
C ILE A 150 5.14 19.08 -20.96
N ASN A 151 6.11 18.25 -21.30
CA ASN A 151 5.88 16.81 -21.46
C ASN A 151 5.34 16.17 -20.17
N VAL A 152 5.87 16.57 -19.00
CA VAL A 152 5.38 16.07 -17.71
C VAL A 152 3.94 16.53 -17.44
N PHE A 153 3.59 17.77 -17.78
CA PHE A 153 2.22 18.24 -17.63
C PHE A 153 1.26 17.50 -18.57
N GLU A 154 1.64 17.27 -19.83
CA GLU A 154 0.87 16.50 -20.80
C GLU A 154 0.63 15.07 -20.29
N ASP A 155 1.68 14.38 -19.85
CA ASP A 155 1.57 13.02 -19.31
C ASP A 155 0.69 12.95 -18.03
N LEU A 156 0.76 13.97 -17.16
CA LEU A 156 -0.05 14.05 -15.94
C LEU A 156 -1.51 14.40 -16.23
N GLU A 157 -1.77 15.20 -17.26
CA GLU A 157 -3.11 15.56 -17.74
C GLU A 157 -3.77 14.35 -18.41
N ASP A 158 -3.03 13.64 -19.28
CA ASP A 158 -3.45 12.36 -19.87
C ASP A 158 -3.72 11.29 -18.81
N GLY A 159 -2.91 11.27 -17.75
CA GLY A 159 -3.12 10.44 -16.56
C GLY A 159 -4.30 10.87 -15.69
N GLY A 160 -4.94 12.00 -15.97
CA GLY A 160 -6.08 12.55 -15.24
C GLY A 160 -5.74 13.12 -13.87
N CYS A 161 -4.45 13.31 -13.55
CA CYS A 161 -3.98 13.77 -12.22
C CYS A 161 -4.02 15.29 -12.06
N ILE A 162 -3.90 16.03 -13.16
CA ILE A 162 -3.94 17.49 -13.19
C ILE A 162 -4.91 17.98 -14.26
N LYS A 163 -5.29 19.26 -14.17
CA LYS A 163 -6.05 19.97 -15.19
C LYS A 163 -5.30 21.25 -15.55
N VAL A 164 -5.09 21.49 -16.83
CA VAL A 164 -4.37 22.67 -17.32
C VAL A 164 -5.37 23.66 -17.92
N ASP A 165 -5.56 24.82 -17.28
CA ASP A 165 -6.42 25.91 -17.74
C ASP A 165 -5.55 27.07 -18.25
N GLY A 166 -5.18 27.02 -19.54
CA GLY A 166 -4.28 28.01 -20.15
C GLY A 166 -2.86 27.91 -19.60
N ASP A 167 -2.49 28.86 -18.74
CA ASP A 167 -1.20 28.88 -18.03
C ASP A 167 -1.30 28.37 -16.59
N GLY A 168 -2.51 28.26 -16.04
CA GLY A 168 -2.77 27.74 -14.70
C GLY A 168 -2.84 26.22 -14.68
N VAL A 169 -2.40 25.63 -13.58
CA VAL A 169 -2.42 24.18 -13.35
C VAL A 169 -3.05 23.91 -12.00
N GLU A 170 -4.07 23.05 -11.99
CA GLU A 170 -4.78 22.65 -10.77
C GLU A 170 -4.74 21.12 -10.60
N PRO A 171 -4.60 20.62 -9.36
CA PRO A 171 -4.65 19.19 -9.10
C PRO A 171 -6.08 18.67 -9.23
N THR A 172 -6.26 17.51 -9.86
CA THR A 172 -7.53 16.78 -9.77
C THR A 172 -7.59 15.99 -8.47
N MET A 173 -8.73 15.34 -8.25
CA MET A 173 -8.88 14.36 -7.18
C MET A 173 -7.87 13.21 -7.30
N LEU A 174 -7.56 12.72 -8.50
CA LEU A 174 -6.59 11.64 -8.70
C LEU A 174 -5.18 12.08 -8.30
N GLY A 175 -4.77 13.29 -8.72
CA GLY A 175 -3.49 13.86 -8.32
C GLY A 175 -3.36 14.06 -6.81
N SER A 176 -4.47 14.50 -6.18
CA SER A 176 -4.56 14.67 -4.72
C SER A 176 -4.43 13.33 -3.98
N ILE A 177 -5.07 12.26 -4.46
CA ILE A 177 -4.97 10.92 -3.88
C ILE A 177 -3.55 10.36 -4.07
N ALA A 178 -2.95 10.51 -5.26
CA ALA A 178 -1.58 10.08 -5.53
C ALA A 178 -0.57 10.73 -4.57
N SER A 179 -0.67 12.05 -4.38
CA SER A 179 0.18 12.81 -3.45
C SER A 179 -0.05 12.39 -1.98
N LEU A 180 -1.31 12.25 -1.56
CA LEU A 180 -1.66 11.90 -0.17
C LEU A 180 -1.13 10.52 0.24
N TYR A 181 -1.21 9.52 -0.63
CA TYR A 181 -0.78 8.15 -0.36
C TYR A 181 0.63 7.82 -0.86
N TYR A 182 1.31 8.80 -1.47
CA TYR A 182 2.63 8.68 -2.04
C TYR A 182 2.74 7.57 -3.10
N LEU A 183 1.76 7.52 -3.99
CA LEU A 183 1.66 6.54 -5.07
C LEU A 183 2.08 7.15 -6.40
N LYS A 184 2.56 6.28 -7.31
CA LYS A 184 2.89 6.70 -8.68
C LYS A 184 1.64 7.15 -9.41
N TYR A 185 1.74 8.20 -10.22
CA TYR A 185 0.59 8.69 -11.01
C TYR A 185 0.06 7.63 -11.99
N THR A 186 0.93 6.77 -12.51
CA THR A 186 0.57 5.64 -13.39
C THR A 186 -0.36 4.64 -12.70
N THR A 187 -0.14 4.36 -11.41
CA THR A 187 -1.01 3.49 -10.61
C THR A 187 -2.42 4.08 -10.52
N LEU A 188 -2.54 5.38 -10.27
CA LEU A 188 -3.84 6.05 -10.17
C LEU A 188 -4.57 6.14 -11.51
N SER A 189 -3.85 6.41 -12.60
CA SER A 189 -4.39 6.37 -13.96
C SER A 189 -4.93 4.96 -14.30
N MET A 190 -4.20 3.91 -13.92
CA MET A 190 -4.64 2.53 -14.06
C MET A 190 -5.89 2.23 -13.22
N PHE A 191 -5.98 2.75 -11.99
CA PHE A 191 -7.18 2.61 -11.17
C PHE A 191 -8.40 3.30 -11.76
N ALA A 192 -8.23 4.52 -12.28
CA ALA A 192 -9.32 5.27 -12.90
C ALA A 192 -9.87 4.59 -14.16
N SER A 193 -9.04 3.82 -14.88
CA SER A 193 -9.46 3.10 -16.09
C SER A 193 -10.03 1.69 -15.83
N LYS A 194 -9.58 0.99 -14.78
CA LYS A 194 -9.98 -0.41 -14.52
C LYS A 194 -11.05 -0.59 -13.44
N ILE A 195 -11.20 0.36 -12.51
CA ILE A 195 -12.20 0.24 -11.44
C ILE A 195 -13.54 0.75 -11.94
N GLU A 196 -14.59 -0.04 -11.71
CA GLU A 196 -15.96 0.25 -12.08
C GLU A 196 -16.89 0.15 -10.85
N ALA A 197 -18.17 0.46 -11.01
CA ALA A 197 -19.15 0.47 -9.91
C ALA A 197 -19.46 -0.91 -9.30
N ASN A 198 -19.16 -2.00 -10.03
CA ASN A 198 -19.47 -3.39 -9.66
C ASN A 198 -18.24 -4.31 -9.73
N THR A 199 -17.04 -3.77 -9.54
CA THR A 199 -15.80 -4.56 -9.55
C THR A 199 -15.83 -5.63 -8.46
N SER A 200 -15.52 -6.88 -8.85
CA SER A 200 -15.48 -8.03 -7.95
C SER A 200 -14.23 -8.02 -7.06
N LEU A 201 -14.24 -8.84 -6.00
CA LEU A 201 -13.07 -9.03 -5.14
C LEU A 201 -11.84 -9.53 -5.91
N GLU A 202 -12.05 -10.44 -6.87
CA GLU A 202 -11.01 -10.94 -7.78
C GLU A 202 -10.44 -9.81 -8.65
N GLY A 203 -11.32 -8.99 -9.24
CA GLY A 203 -10.90 -7.83 -10.03
C GLY A 203 -10.07 -6.84 -9.21
N PHE A 204 -10.49 -6.55 -7.97
CA PHE A 204 -9.71 -5.69 -7.08
C PHE A 204 -8.35 -6.29 -6.70
N LEU A 205 -8.27 -7.60 -6.50
CA LEU A 205 -7.01 -8.27 -6.21
C LEU A 205 -6.05 -8.21 -7.41
N GLN A 206 -6.57 -8.38 -8.62
CA GLN A 206 -5.80 -8.22 -9.84
C GLN A 206 -5.30 -6.79 -10.00
N ILE A 207 -6.20 -5.79 -9.89
CA ILE A 207 -5.86 -4.36 -9.98
C ILE A 207 -4.82 -3.98 -8.92
N LEU A 208 -4.96 -4.46 -7.68
CA LEU A 208 -3.98 -4.23 -6.62
C LEU A 208 -2.60 -4.76 -7.02
N SER A 209 -2.53 -5.96 -7.59
CA SER A 209 -1.26 -6.61 -7.93
C SER A 209 -0.55 -5.96 -9.13
N GLU A 210 -1.32 -5.37 -10.05
CA GLU A 210 -0.84 -4.63 -11.23
C GLU A 210 -0.35 -3.20 -10.92
N ALA A 211 -0.38 -2.78 -9.65
CA ALA A 211 0.10 -1.45 -9.25
C ALA A 211 1.61 -1.29 -9.51
N SER A 212 2.02 -0.11 -9.98
CA SER A 212 3.42 0.19 -10.35
C SER A 212 4.38 0.22 -9.15
N GLU A 213 3.87 0.20 -7.92
CA GLU A 213 4.65 0.02 -6.71
C GLU A 213 5.23 -1.39 -6.59
N TYR A 214 4.66 -2.38 -7.29
CA TYR A 214 5.16 -3.74 -7.33
C TYR A 214 6.13 -4.01 -8.49
N ASP A 215 6.40 -3.04 -9.35
CA ASP A 215 7.38 -3.17 -10.44
C ASP A 215 8.73 -3.67 -9.92
N GLU A 216 9.17 -3.20 -8.75
CA GLU A 216 10.45 -3.54 -8.12
C GLU A 216 10.43 -4.80 -7.26
N LEU A 217 9.33 -5.58 -7.27
CA LEU A 217 9.30 -6.85 -6.56
C LEU A 217 10.33 -7.80 -7.19
N PRO A 218 11.27 -8.36 -6.40
CA PRO A 218 12.32 -9.19 -6.95
C PRO A 218 11.73 -10.50 -7.44
N VAL A 219 11.98 -10.83 -8.70
CA VAL A 219 11.82 -12.19 -9.24
C VAL A 219 13.22 -12.77 -9.39
N ARG A 220 13.46 -13.96 -8.84
CA ARG A 220 14.78 -14.60 -8.84
C ARG A 220 14.85 -15.71 -9.88
N HIS A 221 16.05 -16.14 -10.23
CA HIS A 221 16.26 -17.21 -11.20
C HIS A 221 15.51 -18.49 -10.79
N ASN A 222 14.79 -19.10 -11.73
CA ASN A 222 13.96 -20.31 -11.55
C ASN A 222 12.74 -20.14 -10.63
N GLU A 223 12.37 -18.91 -10.25
CA GLU A 223 11.14 -18.68 -9.49
C GLU A 223 9.87 -18.97 -10.30
N GLU A 224 9.94 -19.04 -11.64
CA GLU A 224 8.80 -19.46 -12.47
C GLU A 224 8.25 -20.84 -12.07
N ASN A 225 9.12 -21.78 -11.66
CA ASN A 225 8.73 -23.12 -11.25
C ASN A 225 7.99 -23.10 -9.89
N TYR A 226 8.51 -22.33 -8.93
CA TYR A 226 7.86 -22.16 -7.63
C TYR A 226 6.52 -21.42 -7.77
N ASN A 227 6.45 -20.43 -8.65
CA ASN A 227 5.22 -19.70 -8.95
C ASN A 227 4.17 -20.61 -9.62
N ALA A 228 4.59 -21.52 -10.51
CA ALA A 228 3.70 -22.53 -11.10
C ALA A 228 3.12 -23.49 -10.05
N GLU A 229 3.96 -24.01 -9.14
CA GLU A 229 3.55 -24.89 -8.06
C GLU A 229 2.61 -24.19 -7.07
N LEU A 230 2.88 -22.93 -6.76
CA LEU A 230 2.05 -22.12 -5.88
C LEU A 230 0.71 -21.81 -6.53
N SER A 231 0.70 -21.41 -7.81
CA SER A 231 -0.53 -21.16 -8.58
C SER A 231 -1.48 -22.37 -8.58
N ALA A 232 -0.96 -23.59 -8.67
CA ALA A 232 -1.78 -24.81 -8.63
C ALA A 232 -2.52 -25.04 -7.30
N LYS A 233 -2.08 -24.41 -6.21
CA LYS A 233 -2.67 -24.53 -4.86
C LYS A 233 -3.66 -23.41 -4.55
N LEU A 234 -3.77 -22.40 -5.41
CA LEU A 234 -4.48 -21.15 -5.14
C LEU A 234 -5.80 -21.07 -5.91
N PRO A 235 -6.78 -20.31 -5.38
CA PRO A 235 -8.13 -20.29 -5.92
C PRO A 235 -8.25 -19.56 -7.25
N TYR A 236 -7.56 -18.43 -7.45
CA TYR A 236 -7.65 -17.67 -8.68
C TYR A 236 -6.49 -17.99 -9.62
N ALA A 237 -6.84 -18.30 -10.86
CA ALA A 237 -5.87 -18.60 -11.90
C ALA A 237 -5.11 -17.32 -12.31
N VAL A 238 -3.81 -17.48 -12.55
CA VAL A 238 -2.96 -16.43 -13.12
C VAL A 238 -2.50 -16.84 -14.53
N ASP A 239 -2.06 -15.88 -15.33
CA ASP A 239 -1.48 -16.18 -16.63
C ASP A 239 -0.18 -16.99 -16.45
N LYS A 240 -0.20 -18.22 -16.98
CA LYS A 240 0.93 -19.15 -16.87
C LYS A 240 2.13 -18.75 -17.72
N ASN A 241 1.94 -17.83 -18.68
CA ASN A 241 3.03 -17.35 -19.53
C ASN A 241 3.86 -16.25 -18.87
N LEU A 242 3.36 -15.64 -17.80
CA LEU A 242 3.96 -14.48 -17.13
C LEU A 242 4.39 -14.82 -15.69
N LEU A 243 4.79 -16.07 -15.43
CA LEU A 243 5.20 -16.51 -14.08
C LEU A 243 6.52 -15.89 -13.61
N ASP A 244 7.24 -15.22 -14.51
CA ASP A 244 8.44 -14.43 -14.27
C ASP A 244 8.12 -12.94 -14.03
N ASP A 245 6.86 -12.54 -14.12
CA ASP A 245 6.42 -11.16 -13.93
C ASP A 245 6.22 -10.81 -12.43
N PRO A 246 6.71 -9.65 -11.97
CA PRO A 246 6.56 -9.23 -10.58
C PRO A 246 5.11 -9.02 -10.14
N HIS A 247 4.21 -8.58 -11.01
CA HIS A 247 2.79 -8.38 -10.68
C HIS A 247 2.06 -9.71 -10.49
N VAL A 248 2.37 -10.71 -11.35
CA VAL A 248 1.87 -12.08 -11.18
C VAL A 248 2.35 -12.66 -9.85
N LYS A 249 3.63 -12.46 -9.51
CA LYS A 249 4.17 -12.87 -8.21
C LYS A 249 3.47 -12.17 -7.04
N ALA A 250 3.20 -10.86 -7.13
CA ALA A 250 2.46 -10.13 -6.10
C ALA A 250 1.05 -10.72 -5.88
N ASN A 251 0.32 -11.01 -6.96
CA ASN A 251 -1.01 -11.63 -6.92
C ASN A 251 -0.96 -12.99 -6.20
N LEU A 252 -0.02 -13.85 -6.61
CA LEU A 252 0.21 -15.15 -6.01
C LEU A 252 0.53 -15.06 -4.51
N LEU A 253 1.34 -14.08 -4.09
CA LEU A 253 1.68 -13.84 -2.69
C LEU A 253 0.47 -13.39 -1.86
N PHE A 254 -0.38 -12.50 -2.38
CA PHE A 254 -1.62 -12.11 -1.71
C PHE A 254 -2.55 -13.31 -1.52
N GLN A 255 -2.76 -14.10 -2.57
CA GLN A 255 -3.58 -15.30 -2.50
C GLN A 255 -3.00 -16.32 -1.50
N ALA A 256 -1.69 -16.52 -1.48
CA ALA A 256 -1.02 -17.39 -0.51
C ALA A 256 -1.20 -16.91 0.94
N HIS A 257 -1.17 -15.60 1.17
CA HIS A 257 -1.44 -14.99 2.48
C HIS A 257 -2.88 -15.22 2.94
N PHE A 258 -3.86 -15.04 2.05
CA PHE A 258 -5.28 -15.27 2.37
C PHE A 258 -5.60 -16.75 2.59
N SER A 259 -5.00 -17.64 1.79
CA SER A 259 -5.15 -19.09 1.89
C SER A 259 -4.32 -19.70 3.02
N ARG A 260 -3.38 -18.93 3.61
CA ARG A 260 -2.43 -19.39 4.65
C ARG A 260 -1.60 -20.60 4.19
N VAL A 261 -1.20 -20.61 2.92
CA VAL A 261 -0.37 -21.67 2.33
C VAL A 261 1.07 -21.51 2.80
N GLU A 262 1.77 -22.63 2.98
CA GLU A 262 3.20 -22.62 3.29
C GLU A 262 4.00 -22.10 2.08
N LEU A 263 4.80 -21.08 2.31
CA LEU A 263 5.61 -20.47 1.26
C LEU A 263 6.83 -21.37 0.94
N PRO A 264 7.23 -21.50 -0.34
CA PRO A 264 8.24 -22.47 -0.76
C PRO A 264 9.62 -22.27 -0.11
N ILE A 265 10.04 -21.00 0.02
CA ILE A 265 11.36 -20.61 0.53
C ILE A 265 11.25 -19.38 1.43
N THR A 266 12.28 -19.16 2.26
CA THR A 266 12.35 -18.00 3.18
C THR A 266 12.29 -16.66 2.47
N ASP A 267 12.78 -16.58 1.23
CA ASP A 267 12.76 -15.36 0.44
C ASP A 267 11.33 -14.91 0.11
N TYR A 268 10.41 -15.85 -0.10
CA TYR A 268 8.99 -15.53 -0.32
C TYR A 268 8.35 -14.95 0.95
N VAL A 269 8.85 -15.31 2.14
CA VAL A 269 8.39 -14.70 3.40
C VAL A 269 8.81 -13.24 3.48
N THR A 270 10.03 -12.91 3.03
CA THR A 270 10.48 -11.50 2.96
C THR A 270 9.74 -10.73 1.88
N ASP A 271 9.53 -11.34 0.72
CA ASP A 271 8.81 -10.71 -0.40
C ASP A 271 7.35 -10.45 -0.01
N LEU A 272 6.69 -11.40 0.65
CA LEU A 272 5.33 -11.23 1.17
C LEU A 272 5.24 -10.06 2.16
N LYS A 273 6.22 -9.91 3.07
CA LYS A 273 6.24 -8.77 3.99
C LYS A 273 6.32 -7.44 3.25
N SER A 274 7.16 -7.36 2.21
CA SER A 274 7.28 -6.17 1.37
C SER A 274 5.98 -5.86 0.63
N VAL A 275 5.32 -6.89 0.07
CA VAL A 275 4.02 -6.75 -0.62
C VAL A 275 2.93 -6.25 0.33
N LEU A 276 2.80 -6.88 1.50
CA LEU A 276 1.81 -6.49 2.50
C LEU A 276 2.04 -5.06 3.01
N ASP A 277 3.30 -4.62 3.12
CA ASP A 277 3.62 -3.28 3.59
C ASP A 277 3.10 -2.18 2.65
N GLN A 278 3.25 -2.39 1.34
CA GLN A 278 2.80 -1.45 0.31
C GLN A 278 1.27 -1.49 0.11
N SER A 279 0.65 -2.64 0.32
CA SER A 279 -0.77 -2.84 0.03
C SER A 279 -1.72 -1.90 0.78
N VAL A 280 -1.38 -1.48 2.01
CA VAL A 280 -2.29 -0.69 2.84
C VAL A 280 -2.55 0.69 2.25
N ARG A 281 -1.50 1.36 1.78
CA ARG A 281 -1.62 2.68 1.15
C ARG A 281 -2.29 2.60 -0.23
N ILE A 282 -2.00 1.54 -0.98
CA ILE A 282 -2.59 1.31 -2.30
C ILE A 282 -4.10 1.05 -2.18
N ILE A 283 -4.52 0.14 -1.30
CA ILE A 283 -5.94 -0.16 -1.08
C ILE A 283 -6.69 1.05 -0.52
N GLN A 284 -6.06 1.86 0.34
CA GLN A 284 -6.69 3.10 0.83
C GLN A 284 -6.93 4.12 -0.29
N ALA A 285 -5.99 4.27 -1.23
CA ALA A 285 -6.19 5.08 -2.42
C ALA A 285 -7.33 4.55 -3.31
N MET A 286 -7.43 3.22 -3.47
CA MET A 286 -8.54 2.59 -4.20
C MET A 286 -9.90 2.85 -3.53
N ILE A 287 -9.97 2.79 -2.20
CA ILE A 287 -11.18 3.11 -1.42
C ILE A 287 -11.59 4.56 -1.64
N ASP A 288 -10.65 5.50 -1.52
CA ASP A 288 -10.95 6.93 -1.69
C ASP A 288 -11.37 7.24 -3.12
N LEU A 289 -10.77 6.59 -4.13
CA LEU A 289 -11.21 6.69 -5.52
C LEU A 289 -12.66 6.19 -5.68
N CYS A 290 -12.98 4.99 -5.21
CA CYS A 290 -14.33 4.43 -5.30
C CYS A 290 -15.37 5.29 -4.56
N ALA A 291 -15.00 5.83 -3.40
CA ALA A 291 -15.87 6.63 -2.57
C ALA A 291 -16.19 7.97 -3.23
N ASN A 292 -15.19 8.64 -3.82
CA ASN A 292 -15.43 9.88 -4.53
C ASN A 292 -16.22 9.69 -5.84
N SER A 293 -16.09 8.54 -6.50
CA SER A 293 -16.94 8.16 -7.65
C SER A 293 -18.38 7.79 -7.24
N GLY A 294 -18.68 7.69 -5.93
CA GLY A 294 -20.01 7.38 -5.42
C GLY A 294 -20.39 5.89 -5.47
N TRP A 295 -19.43 4.98 -5.68
CA TRP A 295 -19.69 3.56 -5.87
C TRP A 295 -19.67 2.80 -4.54
N LEU A 296 -20.85 2.55 -3.95
CA LEU A 296 -20.95 1.91 -2.63
C LEU A 296 -20.44 0.46 -2.63
N SER A 297 -20.88 -0.37 -3.59
CA SER A 297 -20.50 -1.79 -3.67
C SER A 297 -18.98 -1.97 -3.82
N SER A 298 -18.38 -1.24 -4.76
CA SER A 298 -16.93 -1.23 -4.98
C SER A 298 -16.16 -0.74 -3.75
N THR A 299 -16.63 0.34 -3.11
CA THR A 299 -16.02 0.87 -1.88
C THR A 299 -16.01 -0.17 -0.75
N LEU A 300 -17.14 -0.82 -0.48
CA LEU A 300 -17.25 -1.85 0.55
C LEU A 300 -16.41 -3.10 0.23
N THR A 301 -16.36 -3.50 -1.04
CA THR A 301 -15.54 -4.63 -1.49
C THR A 301 -14.04 -4.34 -1.32
N CYS A 302 -13.61 -3.12 -1.62
CA CYS A 302 -12.23 -2.68 -1.41
C CYS A 302 -11.86 -2.60 0.09
N MET A 303 -12.81 -2.16 0.95
CA MET A 303 -12.62 -2.23 2.42
C MET A 303 -12.45 -3.66 2.91
N ARG A 304 -13.23 -4.62 2.38
CA ARG A 304 -13.09 -6.04 2.71
C ARG A 304 -11.73 -6.57 2.27
N LEU A 305 -11.23 -6.18 1.10
CA LEU A 305 -9.88 -6.53 0.66
C LEU A 305 -8.81 -6.05 1.66
N LEU A 306 -8.94 -4.83 2.22
CA LEU A 306 -8.01 -4.38 3.26
C LEU A 306 -8.10 -5.26 4.52
N GLN A 307 -9.30 -5.61 4.96
CA GLN A 307 -9.49 -6.49 6.12
C GLN A 307 -8.88 -7.89 5.87
N MET A 308 -9.00 -8.41 4.65
CA MET A 308 -8.38 -9.68 4.23
C MET A 308 -6.84 -9.62 4.34
N VAL A 309 -6.23 -8.51 3.92
CA VAL A 309 -4.79 -8.25 4.06
C VAL A 309 -4.38 -8.21 5.53
N MET A 310 -5.13 -7.51 6.37
CA MET A 310 -4.82 -7.36 7.80
C MET A 310 -4.90 -8.69 8.57
N GLN A 311 -5.88 -9.54 8.26
CA GLN A 311 -6.11 -10.80 8.98
C GLN A 311 -5.49 -12.03 8.32
N GLY A 312 -5.12 -11.95 7.03
CA GLY A 312 -4.63 -13.08 6.24
C GLY A 312 -5.68 -14.17 6.09
N LEU A 313 -6.86 -13.79 5.59
CA LEU A 313 -8.02 -14.66 5.39
C LEU A 313 -8.82 -14.25 4.17
N TRP A 314 -9.45 -15.22 3.51
CA TRP A 314 -10.47 -14.98 2.50
C TRP A 314 -11.78 -14.49 3.11
N TYR A 315 -12.48 -13.64 2.37
CA TYR A 315 -13.87 -13.28 2.66
C TYR A 315 -14.79 -14.27 1.93
N ASP A 316 -15.11 -15.39 2.58
CA ASP A 316 -16.16 -16.29 2.13
C ASP A 316 -17.41 -15.93 2.93
N GLY A 317 -18.41 -15.30 2.30
CA GLY A 317 -19.58 -14.70 2.97
C GLY A 317 -20.41 -15.59 3.92
N ASN A 318 -20.04 -16.87 4.11
CA ASN A 318 -20.65 -17.83 5.01
C ASN A 318 -19.70 -18.44 6.07
N ASP A 319 -18.40 -18.15 6.07
CA ASP A 319 -17.46 -18.81 7.00
C ASP A 319 -16.48 -17.81 7.65
N SER A 320 -16.49 -17.79 8.98
CA SER A 320 -15.30 -17.63 9.84
C SER A 320 -14.64 -16.26 10.09
N SER A 321 -15.39 -15.20 10.43
CA SER A 321 -14.79 -14.11 11.25
C SER A 321 -14.10 -14.69 12.51
N LEU A 322 -14.53 -15.86 12.98
CA LEU A 322 -13.91 -16.61 14.06
C LEU A 322 -12.50 -17.14 13.75
N ARG A 323 -12.12 -17.35 12.47
CA ARG A 323 -10.76 -17.78 12.08
C ARG A 323 -9.70 -16.68 12.27
N MET A 324 -10.12 -15.47 12.63
CA MET A 324 -9.22 -14.41 13.11
C MET A 324 -8.55 -14.79 14.44
N LEU A 325 -9.23 -15.59 15.27
CA LEU A 325 -8.70 -16.10 16.54
C LEU A 325 -7.68 -17.21 16.26
N THR A 326 -6.45 -17.06 16.76
CA THR A 326 -5.38 -18.01 16.46
C THR A 326 -5.49 -19.29 17.27
N CYS A 327 -6.11 -19.20 18.44
CA CYS A 327 -6.25 -20.33 19.37
C CYS A 327 -7.50 -21.20 19.11
N LEU A 328 -8.22 -20.99 18.01
CA LEU A 328 -9.53 -21.59 17.81
C LEU A 328 -9.44 -23.01 17.26
N ASN A 329 -9.71 -23.99 18.12
CA ASN A 329 -9.74 -25.41 17.77
C ASN A 329 -11.02 -25.78 17.00
N LYS A 330 -10.93 -26.78 16.12
CA LYS A 330 -12.05 -27.30 15.32
C LYS A 330 -13.26 -27.74 16.18
N ASP A 331 -13.00 -28.25 17.38
CA ASP A 331 -14.04 -28.66 18.34
C ASP A 331 -14.81 -27.48 18.96
N ILE A 332 -14.17 -26.31 19.06
CA ILE A 332 -14.81 -25.08 19.56
C ILE A 332 -15.59 -24.44 18.40
N SER A 333 -15.04 -24.46 17.18
CA SER A 333 -15.75 -24.00 15.97
C SER A 333 -17.08 -24.75 15.79
N SER A 334 -17.07 -26.07 15.93
CA SER A 334 -18.28 -26.89 15.75
C SER A 334 -19.35 -26.56 16.80
N LYS A 335 -18.96 -26.35 18.06
CA LYS A 335 -19.87 -25.93 19.15
C LYS A 335 -20.43 -24.52 18.94
N LEU A 336 -19.64 -23.60 18.40
CA LEU A 336 -20.09 -22.24 18.08
C LEU A 336 -21.06 -22.25 16.89
N ASN A 337 -20.75 -23.00 15.84
CA ASN A 337 -21.62 -23.16 14.68
C ASN A 337 -22.96 -23.82 15.06
N GLN A 338 -22.97 -24.83 15.94
CA GLN A 338 -24.20 -25.43 16.46
C GLN A 338 -25.10 -24.44 17.21
N ARG A 339 -24.53 -23.34 17.73
CA ARG A 339 -25.27 -22.27 18.41
C ARG A 339 -25.61 -21.10 17.48
N GLY A 340 -25.27 -21.18 16.20
CA GLY A 340 -25.49 -20.12 15.22
C GLY A 340 -24.56 -18.90 15.41
N VAL A 341 -23.47 -19.04 16.15
CA VAL A 341 -22.46 -17.97 16.31
C VAL A 341 -21.44 -18.10 15.19
N SER A 342 -21.52 -17.23 14.19
CA SER A 342 -20.62 -17.22 13.02
C SER A 342 -19.72 -15.98 12.98
N THR A 343 -20.07 -14.90 13.68
CA THR A 343 -19.32 -13.64 13.68
C THR A 343 -18.65 -13.33 15.03
N ILE A 344 -17.59 -12.52 15.01
CA ILE A 344 -16.91 -12.06 16.24
C ILE A 344 -17.82 -11.16 17.08
N LEU A 345 -18.70 -10.38 16.43
CA LEU A 345 -19.68 -9.52 17.09
C LEU A 345 -20.67 -10.36 17.92
N GLN A 346 -21.23 -11.41 17.32
CA GLN A 346 -22.10 -12.35 18.04
C GLN A 346 -21.39 -13.04 19.20
N LEU A 347 -20.07 -13.29 19.06
CA LEU A 347 -19.26 -13.86 20.14
C LEU A 347 -19.05 -12.87 21.30
N LEU A 348 -18.88 -11.58 21.00
CA LEU A 348 -18.78 -10.52 22.02
C LEU A 348 -20.11 -10.28 22.75
N ASP A 349 -21.23 -10.45 22.06
CA ASP A 349 -22.58 -10.33 22.62
C ASP A 349 -22.99 -11.54 23.49
N LEU A 350 -22.21 -12.63 23.50
CA LEU A 350 -22.49 -13.78 24.36
C LEU A 350 -22.35 -13.42 25.84
N HIS A 351 -23.29 -13.91 26.64
CA HIS A 351 -23.22 -13.76 28.08
C HIS A 351 -21.93 -14.39 28.64
N PRO A 352 -21.18 -13.71 29.54
CA PRO A 352 -19.86 -14.13 30.00
C PRO A 352 -19.85 -15.52 30.64
N ALA A 353 -20.87 -15.89 31.40
CA ALA A 353 -20.99 -17.24 31.99
C ALA A 353 -21.11 -18.36 30.93
N THR A 354 -21.64 -18.03 29.75
CA THR A 354 -21.78 -18.97 28.64
C THR A 354 -20.46 -19.09 27.88
N ALA A 355 -19.74 -17.98 27.74
CA ALA A 355 -18.38 -17.96 27.19
C ALA A 355 -17.41 -18.75 28.08
N GLU A 356 -17.45 -18.58 29.40
CA GLU A 356 -16.61 -19.32 30.36
C GLU A 356 -16.85 -20.84 30.31
N LYS A 357 -18.11 -21.26 30.13
CA LYS A 357 -18.45 -22.69 29.92
C LYS A 357 -17.94 -23.27 28.60
N LEU A 358 -17.77 -22.43 27.57
CA LEU A 358 -17.30 -22.86 26.25
C LEU A 358 -15.77 -22.87 26.16
N PHE A 359 -15.10 -21.88 26.75
CA PHE A 359 -13.67 -21.67 26.60
C PHE A 359 -12.84 -22.18 27.79
N GLY A 360 -13.47 -22.41 28.95
CA GLY A 360 -12.76 -22.61 30.22
C GLY A 360 -12.25 -21.27 30.78
N VAL A 361 -12.24 -21.16 32.11
CA VAL A 361 -11.83 -19.94 32.83
C VAL A 361 -10.36 -19.62 32.54
N GLY A 362 -10.06 -18.41 32.05
CA GLY A 362 -8.69 -17.95 31.83
C GLY A 362 -8.00 -18.53 30.59
N SER A 363 -8.76 -19.00 29.61
CA SER A 363 -8.19 -19.48 28.35
C SER A 363 -7.61 -18.34 27.52
N ARG A 364 -6.55 -18.62 26.75
CA ARG A 364 -5.95 -17.68 25.77
C ARG A 364 -6.98 -17.14 24.77
N LEU A 365 -8.03 -17.91 24.49
CA LEU A 365 -9.16 -17.49 23.66
C LEU A 365 -9.91 -16.31 24.26
N GLN A 366 -10.14 -16.31 25.57
CA GLN A 366 -10.83 -15.21 26.24
C GLN A 366 -9.99 -13.92 26.17
N GLU A 367 -8.67 -14.04 26.31
CA GLU A 367 -7.75 -12.90 26.12
C GLU A 367 -7.76 -12.39 24.68
N GLU A 368 -7.78 -13.26 23.67
CA GLU A 368 -7.88 -12.87 22.27
C GLU A 368 -9.21 -12.17 21.97
N VAL A 369 -10.33 -12.69 22.47
CA VAL A 369 -11.67 -12.10 22.28
C VAL A 369 -11.75 -10.71 22.94
N GLN A 370 -11.17 -10.53 24.12
CA GLN A 370 -11.12 -9.23 24.80
C GLN A 370 -10.31 -8.17 24.04
N ARG A 371 -9.47 -8.56 23.07
CA ARG A 371 -8.73 -7.61 22.23
C ARG A 371 -9.59 -7.03 21.11
N PHE A 372 -10.75 -7.61 20.78
CA PHE A 372 -11.62 -7.02 19.77
C PHE A 372 -12.43 -5.87 20.38
N PRO A 373 -12.61 -4.75 19.67
CA PRO A 373 -13.42 -3.63 20.15
C PRO A 373 -14.89 -4.03 20.26
N SER A 374 -15.67 -3.33 21.09
CA SER A 374 -17.14 -3.44 21.15
C SER A 374 -17.71 -2.04 21.04
N ILE A 375 -18.34 -1.73 19.90
CA ILE A 375 -18.72 -0.36 19.56
C ILE A 375 -20.22 -0.20 19.60
N GLU A 376 -20.67 0.76 20.40
CA GLU A 376 -22.03 1.29 20.36
C GLU A 376 -22.06 2.53 19.46
N VAL A 377 -23.01 2.54 18.52
CA VAL A 377 -23.23 3.64 17.58
C VAL A 377 -24.55 4.32 17.89
N GLN A 378 -24.54 5.64 17.96
CA GLN A 378 -25.74 6.48 18.05
C GLN A 378 -25.71 7.49 16.91
N SER A 379 -26.74 7.50 16.07
CA SER A 379 -26.92 8.46 14.98
C SER A 379 -28.08 9.43 15.27
N ARG A 380 -27.94 10.66 14.82
CA ARG A 380 -29.02 11.66 14.78
C ARG A 380 -28.95 12.42 13.46
N VAL A 381 -30.07 12.53 12.76
CA VAL A 381 -30.17 13.24 11.48
C VAL A 381 -30.80 14.61 11.71
N GLU A 382 -30.15 15.66 11.25
CA GLU A 382 -30.65 17.03 11.25
C GLU A 382 -30.77 17.54 9.80
N LYS A 383 -31.91 18.13 9.46
CA LYS A 383 -32.12 18.80 8.16
C LYS A 383 -31.62 20.24 8.24
N GLN A 384 -30.84 20.68 7.25
CA GLN A 384 -30.53 22.11 7.11
C GLN A 384 -31.68 22.84 6.42
N ASN A 385 -31.94 24.08 6.85
CA ASN A 385 -33.08 24.87 6.39
C ASN A 385 -32.88 25.48 4.97
N GLU A 386 -31.69 25.36 4.36
CA GLU A 386 -31.35 26.03 3.08
C GLU A 386 -30.75 25.09 2.01
N GLY A 387 -31.23 23.84 1.92
CA GLY A 387 -30.88 22.90 0.83
C GLY A 387 -31.37 21.48 1.08
N ASP A 388 -31.21 20.58 0.10
CA ASP A 388 -31.41 19.12 0.25
C ASP A 388 -30.29 18.44 1.08
N ASP A 389 -29.36 19.23 1.63
CA ASP A 389 -28.21 18.77 2.41
C ASP A 389 -28.64 18.30 3.81
N LEU A 390 -28.35 17.03 4.11
CA LEU A 390 -28.59 16.44 5.42
C LEU A 390 -27.31 16.45 6.25
N ARG A 391 -27.43 16.72 7.55
CA ARG A 391 -26.31 16.58 8.48
C ARG A 391 -26.55 15.40 9.40
N VAL A 392 -25.64 14.43 9.37
CA VAL A 392 -25.69 13.24 10.23
C VAL A 392 -24.66 13.40 11.34
N TRP A 393 -25.15 13.36 12.58
CA TRP A 393 -24.33 13.34 13.79
C TRP A 393 -24.17 11.90 14.25
N ILE A 394 -22.92 11.46 14.38
CA ILE A 394 -22.57 10.10 14.75
C ILE A 394 -21.74 10.14 16.02
N SER A 395 -22.19 9.44 17.05
CA SER A 395 -21.45 9.21 18.28
C SER A 395 -21.07 7.73 18.37
N LEU A 396 -19.77 7.46 18.34
CA LEU A 396 -19.20 6.13 18.51
C LEU A 396 -18.65 6.01 19.93
N LYS A 397 -19.00 4.94 20.64
CA LYS A 397 -18.48 4.66 21.97
C LYS A 397 -17.94 3.23 22.03
N ASN A 398 -16.67 3.10 22.41
CA ASN A 398 -16.05 1.82 22.65
C ASN A 398 -16.31 1.38 24.10
N VAL A 399 -17.15 0.35 24.29
CA VAL A 399 -17.61 -0.11 25.60
C VAL A 399 -16.50 -0.85 26.37
N ASN A 400 -15.58 -1.50 25.64
CA ASN A 400 -14.48 -2.26 26.25
C ASN A 400 -13.11 -1.55 26.20
N GLY A 401 -13.06 -0.30 25.70
CA GLY A 401 -11.81 0.47 25.52
C GLY A 401 -10.97 0.61 26.79
N SER A 402 -11.60 0.81 27.95
CA SER A 402 -10.92 0.94 29.26
C SER A 402 -10.35 -0.38 29.79
N LYS A 403 -10.84 -1.53 29.32
CA LYS A 403 -10.39 -2.87 29.75
C LYS A 403 -9.30 -3.46 28.84
N ARG A 404 -9.02 -2.85 27.69
CA ARG A 404 -8.04 -3.35 26.73
C ARG A 404 -6.62 -2.96 27.13
N ALA A 405 -5.80 -3.95 27.52
CA ALA A 405 -4.36 -3.77 27.75
C ALA A 405 -3.60 -3.27 26.50
N SER A 406 -4.15 -3.47 25.30
CA SER A 406 -3.55 -3.11 24.01
C SER A 406 -3.83 -1.66 23.55
N GLY A 407 -4.70 -0.91 24.26
CA GLY A 407 -5.11 0.42 23.81
C GLY A 407 -5.85 0.39 22.46
N SER A 408 -5.48 1.29 21.53
CA SER A 408 -6.02 1.40 20.16
C SER A 408 -5.34 0.48 19.14
N LYS A 409 -4.39 -0.38 19.55
CA LYS A 409 -3.68 -1.28 18.63
C LYS A 409 -4.57 -2.45 18.22
N ALA A 410 -4.69 -2.64 16.92
CA ALA A 410 -5.47 -3.71 16.33
C ALA A 410 -4.83 -5.09 16.58
N TYR A 411 -5.67 -6.11 16.71
CA TYR A 411 -5.23 -7.49 16.79
C TYR A 411 -5.09 -8.09 15.37
N THR A 412 -3.86 -8.05 14.85
CA THR A 412 -3.50 -8.53 13.50
C THR A 412 -2.25 -9.40 13.56
N PRO A 413 -2.32 -10.62 14.12
CA PRO A 413 -1.14 -11.45 14.41
C PRO A 413 -0.33 -11.88 13.17
N ARG A 414 -0.93 -11.79 11.97
CA ARG A 414 -0.31 -12.18 10.70
C ARG A 414 0.15 -11.00 9.84
N TYR A 415 -0.17 -9.78 10.25
CA TYR A 415 0.29 -8.58 9.57
C TYR A 415 1.64 -8.16 10.17
N PRO A 416 2.67 -7.84 9.37
CA PRO A 416 4.03 -7.66 9.87
C PRO A 416 4.23 -6.40 10.72
N LYS A 417 3.40 -5.36 10.54
CA LYS A 417 3.54 -4.08 11.25
C LYS A 417 2.44 -3.91 12.30
N VAL A 418 2.73 -3.11 13.31
CA VAL A 418 1.71 -2.68 14.29
C VAL A 418 0.78 -1.68 13.60
N LYS A 419 -0.53 -1.92 13.73
CA LYS A 419 -1.57 -1.08 13.12
C LYS A 419 -2.53 -0.58 14.20
N GLU A 420 -2.86 0.71 14.12
CA GLU A 420 -3.94 1.29 14.93
C GLU A 420 -5.29 1.10 14.25
N GLU A 421 -6.32 0.87 15.07
CA GLU A 421 -7.70 0.68 14.63
C GLU A 421 -8.26 1.94 13.99
N GLY A 422 -8.59 1.84 12.70
CA GLY A 422 -9.33 2.84 11.96
C GLY A 422 -10.75 2.36 11.68
N TRP A 423 -11.66 3.32 11.55
CA TRP A 423 -13.06 3.11 11.27
C TRP A 423 -13.49 3.98 10.10
N TRP A 424 -14.36 3.42 9.29
CA TRP A 424 -15.00 4.08 8.18
C TRP A 424 -16.48 4.24 8.48
N LEU A 425 -16.95 5.46 8.34
CA LEU A 425 -18.35 5.81 8.41
C LEU A 425 -18.82 6.00 6.98
N VAL A 426 -19.64 5.07 6.50
CA VAL A 426 -20.19 5.06 5.14
C VAL A 426 -21.68 5.31 5.25
N VAL A 427 -22.17 6.35 4.58
CA VAL A 427 -23.60 6.61 4.42
C VAL A 427 -23.96 6.38 2.97
N GLY A 428 -24.88 5.46 2.71
CA GLY A 428 -25.29 5.11 1.35
C GLY A 428 -26.55 4.26 1.31
N ASN A 429 -27.00 3.94 0.11
CA ASN A 429 -28.18 3.11 -0.11
C ASN A 429 -27.76 1.78 -0.78
N ARG A 430 -28.01 0.65 -0.12
CA ARG A 430 -27.62 -0.68 -0.62
C ARG A 430 -28.44 -1.14 -1.81
N ARG A 431 -29.67 -0.62 -2.00
CA ARG A 431 -30.51 -0.96 -3.16
C ARG A 431 -30.04 -0.26 -4.42
N SER A 432 -29.70 1.03 -4.34
CA SER A 432 -29.16 1.77 -5.49
C SER A 432 -27.65 1.61 -5.66
N SER A 433 -26.95 1.09 -4.66
CA SER A 433 -25.49 1.00 -4.60
C SER A 433 -24.79 2.38 -4.74
N GLU A 434 -25.47 3.43 -4.29
CA GLU A 434 -24.94 4.80 -4.27
C GLU A 434 -24.37 5.13 -2.89
N LEU A 435 -23.17 5.73 -2.88
CA LEU A 435 -22.53 6.27 -1.69
C LEU A 435 -22.80 7.77 -1.62
N TYR A 436 -23.34 8.24 -0.48
CA TYR A 436 -23.70 9.65 -0.27
C TYR A 436 -22.66 10.42 0.53
N ALA A 437 -22.04 9.77 1.53
CA ALA A 437 -20.96 10.36 2.29
C ALA A 437 -20.06 9.29 2.88
N PHE A 438 -18.79 9.62 3.04
CA PHE A 438 -17.80 8.73 3.62
C PHE A 438 -16.80 9.51 4.46
N LYS A 439 -16.41 8.96 5.61
CA LYS A 439 -15.38 9.56 6.47
C LYS A 439 -14.60 8.51 7.24
N ARG A 440 -13.27 8.70 7.28
CA ARG A 440 -12.37 7.91 8.13
C ARG A 440 -12.21 8.55 9.50
N VAL A 441 -12.23 7.72 10.55
CA VAL A 441 -12.14 8.14 11.95
C VAL A 441 -11.26 7.14 12.70
N SER A 442 -10.38 7.65 13.55
CA SER A 442 -9.63 6.82 14.51
C SER A 442 -9.92 7.34 15.91
N PHE A 443 -10.25 6.44 16.84
CA PHE A 443 -10.61 6.83 18.21
C PHE A 443 -10.34 5.70 19.20
N ARG A 444 -10.14 6.07 20.47
CA ARG A 444 -9.89 5.12 21.55
C ARG A 444 -11.16 4.75 22.31
N ASP A 445 -11.81 5.76 22.91
CA ASP A 445 -12.95 5.55 23.81
C ASP A 445 -14.25 6.13 23.23
N VAL A 446 -14.25 7.40 22.80
CA VAL A 446 -15.43 8.05 22.22
C VAL A 446 -15.02 8.92 21.04
N ALA A 447 -15.80 8.89 19.95
CA ALA A 447 -15.72 9.84 18.85
C ALA A 447 -17.09 10.45 18.58
N ARG A 448 -17.11 11.77 18.35
CA ARG A 448 -18.30 12.49 17.86
C ARG A 448 -17.96 13.11 16.54
N VAL A 449 -18.69 12.71 15.51
CA VAL A 449 -18.39 13.06 14.12
C VAL A 449 -19.62 13.68 13.50
N LYS A 450 -19.40 14.76 12.75
CA LYS A 450 -20.42 15.35 11.89
C LYS A 450 -20.07 15.01 10.45
N MET A 451 -21.08 14.59 9.70
CA MET A 451 -20.98 14.32 8.27
C MET A 451 -22.08 15.10 7.57
N ASP A 452 -21.68 15.89 6.57
CA ASP A 452 -22.61 16.52 5.64
C ASP A 452 -22.84 15.52 4.50
N VAL A 453 -24.10 15.23 4.21
CA VAL A 453 -24.55 14.23 3.26
C VAL A 453 -25.32 14.94 2.17
N ARG A 454 -24.82 14.86 0.93
CA ARG A 454 -25.49 15.41 -0.25
C ARG A 454 -26.24 14.29 -0.95
N ILE A 455 -27.56 14.42 -1.03
CA ILE A 455 -28.39 13.48 -1.79
C ILE A 455 -28.59 14.09 -3.20
N PRO A 456 -28.23 13.40 -4.29
CA PRO A 456 -28.42 13.93 -5.64
C PRO A 456 -29.90 14.19 -5.95
N SER A 457 -30.26 15.45 -6.18
CA SER A 457 -31.64 15.91 -6.44
C SER A 457 -32.12 15.63 -7.87
N ASN A 458 -32.09 14.39 -8.36
CA ASN A 458 -32.55 14.11 -9.74
C ASN A 458 -34.06 13.89 -9.90
N HIS A 459 -34.87 13.86 -8.84
CA HIS A 459 -36.33 14.02 -8.95
C HIS A 459 -36.90 14.59 -7.63
N ALA A 460 -37.27 15.86 -7.63
CA ALA A 460 -37.81 16.62 -6.48
C ALA A 460 -39.10 16.04 -5.84
N HIS A 461 -39.67 14.96 -6.39
CA HIS A 461 -40.82 14.25 -5.82
C HIS A 461 -40.47 12.90 -5.15
N GLN A 462 -39.20 12.48 -5.11
CA GLN A 462 -38.76 11.23 -4.45
C GLN A 462 -37.75 11.43 -3.31
N ALA A 463 -37.37 12.67 -2.98
CA ALA A 463 -36.39 12.97 -1.92
C ALA A 463 -36.81 12.47 -0.51
N LYS A 464 -38.11 12.34 -0.24
CA LYS A 464 -38.61 11.75 1.03
C LYS A 464 -38.48 10.22 1.08
N LEU A 465 -38.57 9.52 -0.06
CA LEU A 465 -38.53 8.04 -0.12
C LEU A 465 -37.10 7.48 -0.14
N LYS A 466 -36.09 8.26 -0.55
CA LYS A 466 -34.68 7.80 -0.60
C LYS A 466 -33.93 7.88 0.74
N ILE A 467 -34.42 8.68 1.70
CA ILE A 467 -33.80 8.79 3.03
C ILE A 467 -34.17 7.60 3.91
N GLU A 468 -35.39 7.06 3.79
CA GLU A 468 -35.84 5.89 4.58
C GLU A 468 -35.08 4.60 4.23
N ASP A 469 -34.46 4.53 3.04
CA ASP A 469 -33.62 3.41 2.60
C ASP A 469 -32.11 3.68 2.79
N ALA A 470 -31.72 4.81 3.40
CA ALA A 470 -30.32 5.14 3.65
C ALA A 470 -29.82 4.43 4.91
N GLU A 471 -28.64 3.83 4.82
CA GLU A 471 -28.01 3.12 5.93
C GLU A 471 -26.66 3.75 6.27
N LEU A 472 -26.40 3.87 7.57
CA LEU A 472 -25.07 4.11 8.11
C LEU A 472 -24.37 2.77 8.32
N VAL A 473 -23.31 2.53 7.57
CA VAL A 473 -22.44 1.37 7.73
C VAL A 473 -21.13 1.81 8.37
N VAL A 474 -20.85 1.26 9.56
CA VAL A 474 -19.57 1.43 10.26
C VAL A 474 -18.71 0.21 9.97
N VAL A 475 -17.58 0.43 9.29
CA VAL A 475 -16.68 -0.62 8.83
C VAL A 475 -15.31 -0.47 9.49
N SER A 476 -14.77 -1.55 10.04
CA SER A 476 -13.39 -1.57 10.55
C SER A 476 -12.37 -1.66 9.42
N ASP A 477 -11.19 -1.04 9.56
CA ASP A 477 -10.08 -1.22 8.63
C ASP A 477 -9.28 -2.52 8.86
N CYS A 478 -9.47 -3.19 10.00
CA CYS A 478 -8.66 -4.34 10.42
C CYS A 478 -9.40 -5.67 10.51
N TYR A 479 -10.72 -5.67 10.78
CA TYR A 479 -11.44 -6.88 11.19
C TYR A 479 -12.47 -7.31 10.16
N LEU A 480 -12.37 -8.58 9.71
CA LEU A 480 -13.29 -9.18 8.75
C LEU A 480 -14.69 -9.43 9.34
N GLY A 481 -15.72 -8.97 8.63
CA GLY A 481 -17.11 -9.12 9.06
C GLY A 481 -17.47 -8.25 10.27
N TYR A 482 -16.63 -7.27 10.59
CA TYR A 482 -16.92 -6.25 11.60
C TYR A 482 -17.57 -5.04 10.90
N GLU A 483 -18.78 -5.27 10.37
CA GLU A 483 -19.62 -4.27 9.71
C GLU A 483 -20.88 -4.07 10.57
N LEU A 484 -21.12 -2.86 11.06
CA LEU A 484 -22.33 -2.51 11.79
C LEU A 484 -23.19 -1.61 10.91
N ALA A 485 -24.37 -2.10 10.51
CA ALA A 485 -25.32 -1.34 9.69
C ALA A 485 -26.48 -0.84 10.55
N TYR A 486 -26.80 0.44 10.43
CA TYR A 486 -27.92 1.09 11.12
C TYR A 486 -28.78 1.85 10.10
N PRO A 487 -30.11 1.67 10.10
CA PRO A 487 -30.99 2.53 9.32
C PRO A 487 -30.94 3.96 9.87
N LEU A 488 -31.02 4.96 8.98
CA LEU A 488 -30.93 6.39 9.33
C LEU A 488 -32.29 7.07 9.51
#